data_AF-A0A5C5FL29-F1
#
_entry.id   AF-A0A5C5FL29-F1
#
_cell.length_a   1.000
_cell.length_b   1.000
_cell.length_c   1.000
_cell.angle_alpha   90.00
_cell.angle_beta   90.00
_cell.angle_gamma   90.00
#
_symmetry.space_group_name_H-M   'P 1'
#
loop_
_entity.id
_entity.type
_entity.pdbx_description
1 polymer ?
#
loop_
_entity_poly.entity_id
_entity_poly.type
_entity_poly.pdbx_seq_one_letter_code
_entity_poly.pdbx_strand_id
1 'polypeptide(L)'
;MIVLLIFVPILVAILLALNVLLAVHRPDTEKVTPYECGFNPIYGQVRAPFAIQYYLVGILFLIFDLEIAVLYPLAVTLYQVSVYGFWVAMIF
;
A
#
# COMPACT_ATOMS: atom_id res chain seq x y z
N MET A 1 -11.50 9.66 17.32
CA MET A 1 -10.69 9.47 16.10
C MET A 1 -9.31 10.08 16.22
N ILE A 2 -9.17 11.36 16.61
CA ILE A 2 -7.86 12.03 16.75
C ILE A 2 -6.92 11.32 17.74
N VAL A 3 -7.44 10.87 18.89
CA VAL A 3 -6.65 10.12 19.89
C VAL A 3 -6.04 8.85 19.30
N LEU A 4 -6.80 8.09 18.50
CA LEU A 4 -6.31 6.85 17.89
C LEU A 4 -5.30 7.12 16.77
N LEU A 5 -5.52 8.18 15.98
CA LEU A 5 -4.61 8.60 14.90
C LEU A 5 -3.21 8.93 15.46
N ILE A 6 -3.14 9.55 16.64
CA ILE A 6 -1.86 9.90 17.28
C ILE A 6 -1.27 8.73 18.07
N PHE A 7 -2.12 7.96 18.77
CA PHE A 7 -1.66 6.88 19.65
C PHE A 7 -0.99 5.73 18.90
N VAL A 8 -1.58 5.29 17.78
CA VAL A 8 -1.10 4.12 17.01
C VAL A 8 0.35 4.29 16.52
N PRO A 9 0.74 5.37 15.80
CA PRO A 9 2.12 5.52 15.33
C PRO A 9 3.11 5.67 16.49
N ILE A 10 2.71 6.33 17.58
CA ILE A 10 3.56 6.47 18.77
C ILE A 10 3.81 5.10 19.41
N LEU A 11 2.77 4.28 19.55
CA LEU A 11 2.91 2.93 20.10
C LEU A 11 3.85 2.08 19.26
N VAL A 12 3.72 2.12 17.93
CA VAL A 12 4.61 1.39 17.01
C VAL A 12 6.07 1.85 17.18
N ALA A 13 6.29 3.16 17.28
CA ALA A 13 7.63 3.71 17.49
C ALA A 13 8.23 3.29 18.84
N ILE A 14 7.43 3.29 19.91
CA ILE A 14 7.87 2.84 21.24
C ILE A 14 8.23 1.34 21.22
N LEU A 15 7.39 0.49 20.62
CA LEU A 15 7.65 -0.94 20.55
C LEU A 15 8.91 -1.25 19.71
N LEU A 16 9.11 -0.53 18.62
CA LEU A 16 10.34 -0.63 17.82
C LEU A 16 11.57 -0.20 18.62
N ALA A 17 11.49 0.93 19.34
CA ALA A 17 12.58 1.42 20.17
C ALA A 17 12.92 0.43 21.30
N LEU A 18 11.91 -0.16 21.95
CA LEU A 18 12.10 -1.20 22.95
C LEU A 18 12.76 -2.44 22.35
N ASN A 19 12.37 -2.87 21.14
CA ASN A 19 13.02 -3.99 20.47
C ASN A 19 14.49 -3.69 20.20
N VAL A 20 14.83 -2.52 19.66
CA VAL A 20 16.22 -2.14 19.39
C VAL A 20 17.06 -2.06 20.66
N LEU A 21 16.48 -1.57 21.76
CA LEU A 21 17.19 -1.42 23.05
C LEU A 21 17.36 -2.74 23.82
N LEU A 22 16.37 -3.62 23.77
CA LEU A 22 16.33 -4.85 24.59
C LEU A 22 16.77 -6.10 23.82
N ALA A 23 16.66 -6.13 22.50
CA ALA A 23 16.99 -7.31 21.72
C ALA A 23 18.51 -7.52 21.63
N VAL A 24 18.93 -8.78 21.74
CA VAL A 24 20.33 -9.16 21.55
C VAL A 24 20.71 -9.01 20.09
N HIS A 25 21.51 -7.99 19.78
CA HIS A 25 22.02 -7.74 18.44
C HIS A 25 23.40 -8.39 18.25
N ARG A 26 23.44 -9.54 17.57
CA ARG A 26 24.67 -10.22 17.13
C ARG A 26 24.62 -10.42 15.61
N PRO A 27 25.10 -9.45 14.82
CA PRO A 27 25.23 -9.60 13.38
C PRO A 27 26.43 -10.48 13.07
N ASP A 28 26.23 -11.44 12.18
CA ASP A 28 27.26 -12.28 11.58
C ASP A 28 27.17 -12.11 10.06
N THR A 29 28.24 -12.35 9.31
CA THR A 29 28.28 -12.14 7.85
C THR A 29 27.18 -12.93 7.15
N GLU A 30 26.95 -14.17 7.57
CA GLU A 30 25.89 -15.03 7.02
C GLU A 30 24.47 -14.65 7.49
N LYS A 31 24.36 -13.90 8.60
CA LYS A 31 23.06 -13.45 9.12
C LYS A 31 22.59 -12.16 8.46
N VAL A 32 23.52 -11.36 7.92
CA VAL A 32 23.25 -10.10 7.23
C VAL A 32 23.17 -10.27 5.70
N THR A 33 23.48 -11.44 5.17
CA THR A 33 23.30 -11.78 3.76
C THR A 33 21.90 -12.35 3.48
N PRO A 34 21.33 -12.11 2.28
CA PRO A 34 20.11 -12.77 1.86
C PRO A 34 20.25 -14.30 1.84
N TYR A 35 19.21 -15.01 2.26
CA TYR A 35 19.19 -16.47 2.20
C TYR A 35 19.05 -16.96 0.75
N GLU A 36 20.04 -17.69 0.24
CA GLU A 36 20.06 -18.17 -1.15
C GLU A 36 20.16 -19.71 -1.29
N CYS A 37 19.82 -20.48 -0.25
CA CYS A 37 19.87 -21.95 -0.30
C CYS A 37 21.23 -22.53 -0.79
N GLY A 38 22.32 -21.80 -0.57
CA GLY A 38 23.67 -22.20 -0.99
C GLY A 38 24.05 -21.82 -2.43
N PHE A 39 23.20 -21.10 -3.16
CA PHE A 39 23.55 -20.46 -4.42
C PHE A 39 24.19 -19.09 -4.18
N ASN A 40 25.15 -18.71 -5.02
CA ASN A 40 25.69 -17.36 -4.99
C ASN A 40 24.76 -16.43 -5.78
N PRO A 41 24.45 -15.23 -5.24
CA PRO A 41 23.63 -14.27 -5.96
C PRO A 41 24.26 -13.95 -7.31
N ILE A 42 23.49 -14.11 -8.38
CA ILE A 42 23.93 -13.74 -9.73
C ILE A 42 23.96 -12.23 -9.83
N TYR A 43 25.13 -11.65 -9.55
CA TYR A 43 25.38 -10.21 -9.68
C TYR A 43 25.07 -9.76 -11.13
N GLY A 44 24.08 -8.87 -11.27
CA GLY A 44 23.71 -8.26 -12.55
C GLY A 44 22.35 -8.67 -13.13
N GLN A 45 21.71 -9.73 -12.64
CA GLN A 45 20.33 -10.09 -13.01
C GLN A 45 19.31 -9.58 -11.97
N VAL A 46 19.26 -8.27 -11.77
CA VAL A 46 18.30 -7.63 -10.83
C VAL A 46 16.92 -7.41 -11.46
N ARG A 47 16.79 -7.64 -12.78
CA ARG A 47 15.54 -7.53 -13.52
C ARG A 47 15.00 -8.92 -13.81
N ALA A 48 14.19 -9.43 -12.88
CA ALA A 48 13.35 -10.58 -13.18
C ALA A 48 12.30 -10.15 -14.24
N PRO A 49 12.03 -10.98 -15.26
CA PRO A 49 10.91 -10.75 -16.14
C PRO A 49 9.63 -10.78 -15.29
N PHE A 50 8.96 -9.65 -15.19
CA PHE A 50 7.71 -9.54 -14.44
C PHE A 50 6.54 -9.85 -15.37
N ALA A 51 5.53 -10.55 -14.86
CA ALA A 51 4.31 -10.78 -15.60
C ALA A 51 3.55 -9.45 -15.78
N ILE A 52 3.13 -9.15 -17.01
CA ILE A 52 2.41 -7.91 -17.33
C ILE A 52 1.08 -7.77 -16.56
N GLN A 53 0.53 -8.89 -16.08
CA GLN A 53 -0.69 -8.94 -15.28
C GLN A 53 -0.62 -8.05 -14.03
N TYR A 54 0.52 -8.01 -13.32
CA TYR A 54 0.68 -7.17 -12.14
C TYR A 54 0.61 -5.67 -12.47
N TYR A 55 1.13 -5.29 -13.64
CA TYR A 55 1.08 -3.92 -14.12
C TYR A 55 -0.35 -3.51 -14.51
N LEU A 56 -1.08 -4.40 -15.18
CA LEU A 56 -2.48 -4.18 -15.54
C LEU A 56 -3.36 -4.01 -14.30
N VAL A 57 -3.14 -4.82 -13.25
CA VAL A 57 -3.86 -4.66 -11.96
C VAL A 57 -3.58 -3.30 -11.33
N GLY A 58 -2.34 -2.82 -11.38
CA GLY A 58 -1.97 -1.50 -10.85
C GLY A 58 -2.63 -0.32 -11.59
N ILE A 59 -2.66 -0.36 -12.92
CA ILE A 59 -3.36 0.66 -13.73
C ILE A 59 -4.87 0.60 -13.47
N LEU A 60 -5.44 -0.60 -13.45
CA LEU A 60 -6.86 -0.79 -13.25
C LEU A 60 -7.31 -0.31 -11.87
N PHE A 61 -6.51 -0.57 -10.83
CA PHE A 61 -6.73 -0.03 -9.48
C PHE A 61 -6.73 1.50 -9.48
N LEU A 62 -5.77 2.14 -10.16
CA LEU A 62 -5.70 3.60 -10.22
C LEU A 62 -6.94 4.20 -10.90
N ILE A 63 -7.37 3.63 -12.03
CA ILE A 63 -8.54 4.12 -12.77
C ILE A 63 -9.81 3.96 -11.92
N PHE A 64 -10.03 2.78 -11.33
CA PHE A 64 -11.23 2.55 -10.52
C PHE A 64 -11.24 3.36 -9.21
N ASP A 65 -10.09 3.60 -8.58
CA ASP A 65 -10.02 4.45 -7.38
C ASP A 65 -10.42 5.90 -7.71
N LEU A 66 -10.00 6.40 -8.88
CA LEU A 66 -10.41 7.72 -9.38
C LEU A 66 -11.92 7.78 -9.69
N GLU A 67 -12.47 6.77 -10.37
CA GLU A 67 -13.91 6.70 -10.65
C GLU A 67 -14.75 6.68 -9.36
N ILE A 68 -14.34 5.90 -8.35
CA ILE A 68 -15.03 5.89 -7.05
C ILE A 68 -14.95 7.25 -6.36
N ALA A 69 -13.80 7.92 -6.41
CA ALA A 69 -13.66 9.27 -5.87
C ALA A 69 -14.59 10.29 -6.56
N VAL A 70 -14.84 10.13 -7.86
CA VAL A 70 -15.79 10.96 -8.64
C VAL A 70 -17.25 10.63 -8.31
N LEU A 71 -17.58 9.37 -8.05
CA LEU A 71 -18.94 8.93 -7.69
C LEU A 71 -19.29 9.21 -6.21
N TYR A 72 -18.30 9.41 -5.34
CA TYR A 72 -18.53 9.64 -3.91
C TYR A 72 -19.41 10.86 -3.59
N PRO A 73 -19.20 12.05 -4.17
CA PRO A 73 -20.09 13.21 -3.98
C PRO A 73 -21.53 12.95 -4.39
N LEU A 74 -21.75 12.18 -5.48
CA LEU A 74 -23.08 11.77 -5.90
C LEU A 74 -23.73 10.94 -4.79
N ALA A 75 -23.03 9.93 -4.27
CA ALA A 75 -23.52 9.05 -3.20
C ALA A 75 -23.91 9.83 -1.92
N VAL A 76 -23.15 10.87 -1.56
CA VAL A 76 -23.41 11.69 -0.36
C VAL A 76 -24.56 12.69 -0.59
N THR A 77 -24.72 13.22 -1.80
CA THR A 77 -25.68 14.31 -2.11
C THR A 77 -26.89 13.87 -2.93
N LEU A 78 -27.16 12.57 -3.06
CA LEU A 78 -28.27 12.00 -3.86
C LEU A 78 -29.61 12.74 -3.69
N TYR A 79 -29.95 13.15 -2.48
CA TYR A 79 -31.22 13.84 -2.17
C TYR A 79 -31.31 15.28 -2.71
N GLN A 80 -30.17 15.91 -3.02
CA GLN A 80 -30.09 17.29 -3.52
C GLN A 80 -29.84 17.35 -5.03
N VAL A 81 -29.54 16.22 -5.66
CA VAL A 81 -29.22 16.11 -7.07
C VAL A 81 -30.50 15.98 -7.89
N SER A 82 -30.61 16.77 -8.96
CA SER A 82 -31.73 16.65 -9.91
C SER A 82 -31.63 15.35 -10.71
N VAL A 83 -32.76 14.89 -11.26
CA VAL A 83 -32.80 13.70 -12.11
C VAL A 83 -31.82 13.80 -13.29
N TYR A 84 -31.60 14.99 -13.82
CA TYR A 84 -30.59 15.24 -14.86
C TYR A 84 -29.16 14.97 -14.36
N GLY A 85 -28.79 15.48 -13.18
CA GLY A 85 -27.47 15.25 -12.59
C GLY A 85 -27.22 13.78 -12.26
N PHE A 86 -28.26 13.05 -11.86
CA PHE A 86 -28.18 11.60 -11.65
C PHE A 86 -27.86 10.84 -12.96
N TRP A 87 -28.54 11.17 -14.06
CA TRP A 87 -28.27 10.52 -15.35
C TRP A 87 -26.87 10.84 -15.90
N VAL A 88 -26.39 12.06 -15.71
CA VAL A 88 -25.02 12.43 -16.10
C VAL A 88 -23.99 11.57 -15.36
N ALA A 89 -24.17 11.36 -14.06
CA ALA A 89 -23.26 10.57 -13.23
C ALA A 89 -23.44 9.04 -13.33
N MET A 90 -24.42 8.57 -14.10
CA MET A 90 -24.56 7.15 -14.48
C MET A 90 -23.92 6.84 -15.84
N ILE A 91 -23.76 7.87 -16.68
CA ILE A 91 -23.12 7.77 -18.00
C ILE A 91 -21.60 7.95 -17.89
N PHE A 92 -21.17 8.78 -16.93
CA PHE A 92 -19.79 8.96 -16.51
C PHE A 92 -19.46 8.05 -15.33
#